data_AF-A0AAV0US94-F1
#
_entry.id   AF-A0AAV0US94-F1
#
_cell.length_a   1.000
_cell.length_b   1.000
_cell.length_c   1.000
_cell.angle_alpha   90.00
_cell.angle_beta   90.00
_cell.angle_gamma   90.00
#
_symmetry.space_group_name_H-M   'P 1'
#
loop_
_entity.id
_entity.type
_entity.pdbx_description
1 polymer ?
#
loop_
_entity_poly.entity_id
_entity_poly.type
_entity_poly.pdbx_seq_one_letter_code
_entity_poly.pdbx_strand_id
1 'polypeptide(L)'
;MTGRRLQDATALGLLLRFSCNQDPAITQMFTNITTRTKNDVDNSILTIRNKLDSVQTTVSDIVTLLLKAGAPAREQVLAWLEQAVQVNAERAKENPDANITATNGMFVNLTMVLLKLCGPFMDPKSKKAQLIKTEFLASQNLLFSIDETRLVGAGTQDAASTQDDRQVLNSSNFNFITRCYFITARAMPLGPVGMMGQYVRLLRQLSYFQNRMDAPNADPRLRAPLTRWWSRR
;
A
#
# COMPACT_ATOMS: atom_id res chain seq x y z
N MET A 1 9.89 3.10 -15.94
CA MET A 1 8.49 2.61 -15.90
C MET A 1 7.83 3.22 -14.66
N THR A 2 6.66 3.85 -14.77
CA THR A 2 5.96 4.43 -13.61
C THR A 2 5.11 3.38 -12.90
N GLY A 3 4.82 3.57 -11.61
CA GLY A 3 3.93 2.71 -10.83
C GLY A 3 2.53 2.58 -11.43
N ARG A 4 1.99 3.68 -11.97
CA ARG A 4 0.69 3.65 -12.66
C ARG A 4 0.72 2.78 -13.91
N ARG A 5 1.76 2.92 -14.74
CA ARG A 5 1.93 2.07 -15.93
C ARG A 5 2.18 0.61 -15.57
N LEU A 6 2.90 0.33 -14.47
CA LEU A 6 3.09 -1.03 -14.00
C LEU A 6 1.78 -1.71 -13.61
N GLN A 7 0.89 -0.99 -12.92
CA GLN A 7 -0.44 -1.47 -12.60
C GLN A 7 -1.26 -1.80 -13.85
N ASP A 8 -1.28 -0.89 -14.84
CA ASP A 8 -2.21 -0.99 -15.97
C ASP A 8 -1.65 -1.82 -17.15
N ALA A 9 -0.34 -2.02 -17.25
CA ALA A 9 0.31 -2.73 -18.36
C ALA A 9 0.79 -4.16 -18.03
N THR A 10 0.73 -4.59 -16.76
CA THR A 10 1.20 -5.93 -16.36
C THR A 10 0.05 -6.80 -15.87
N ALA A 11 0.10 -8.11 -16.16
CA ALA A 11 -0.95 -9.05 -15.76
C ALA A 11 -1.15 -9.10 -14.24
N LEU A 12 -0.05 -9.17 -13.47
CA LEU A 12 -0.10 -9.12 -12.00
C LEU A 12 -0.62 -7.75 -11.49
N GLY A 13 -0.27 -6.66 -12.17
CA GLY A 13 -0.79 -5.33 -11.87
C GLY A 13 -2.31 -5.24 -12.02
N LEU A 14 -2.86 -5.78 -13.11
CA LEU A 14 -4.30 -5.82 -13.38
C LEU A 14 -5.05 -6.64 -12.33
N LEU A 15 -4.50 -7.79 -11.92
CA LEU A 15 -5.08 -8.62 -10.85
C LEU A 15 -5.05 -7.91 -9.49
N LEU A 16 -3.94 -7.24 -9.16
CA LEU A 16 -3.80 -6.55 -7.88
C LEU A 16 -4.62 -5.26 -7.81
N ARG A 17 -4.92 -4.62 -8.94
CA ARG A 17 -5.66 -3.35 -9.01
C ARG A 17 -7.11 -3.46 -8.50
N PHE A 18 -7.72 -4.64 -8.50
CA PHE A 18 -9.12 -4.81 -8.11
C PHE A 18 -9.37 -4.24 -6.71
N SER A 19 -10.12 -3.15 -6.66
CA SER A 19 -10.45 -2.46 -5.42
C SER A 19 -11.81 -1.79 -5.51
N CYS A 20 -12.40 -1.58 -4.34
CA CYS A 20 -13.77 -1.11 -4.19
C CYS A 20 -13.97 0.39 -4.49
N ASN A 21 -12.89 1.14 -4.74
CA ASN A 21 -12.92 2.60 -4.81
C ASN A 21 -13.49 3.16 -6.13
N GLN A 22 -13.68 2.31 -7.15
CA GLN A 22 -14.14 2.72 -8.48
C GLN A 22 -15.52 2.16 -8.84
N ASP A 23 -16.14 1.38 -7.95
CA ASP A 23 -17.42 0.74 -8.21
C ASP A 23 -18.57 1.69 -7.81
N PRO A 24 -19.41 2.15 -8.75
CA PRO A 24 -20.55 3.01 -8.44
C PRO A 24 -21.54 2.34 -7.48
N ALA A 25 -21.66 1.01 -7.49
CA ALA A 25 -22.50 0.28 -6.54
C ALA A 25 -21.99 0.44 -5.10
N ILE A 26 -20.66 0.53 -4.91
CA ILE A 26 -20.06 0.72 -3.59
C ILE A 26 -20.23 2.18 -3.15
N THR A 27 -20.10 3.14 -4.06
CA THR A 27 -20.44 4.54 -3.76
C THR A 27 -21.89 4.66 -3.28
N GLN A 28 -22.82 3.95 -3.92
CA GLN A 28 -24.22 3.90 -3.49
C GLN A 28 -24.44 3.25 -2.12
N MET A 29 -23.53 2.40 -1.63
CA MET A 29 -23.60 1.85 -0.27
C MET A 29 -23.34 2.90 0.81
N PHE A 30 -22.69 4.03 0.48
CA PHE A 30 -22.35 5.08 1.45
C PHE A 30 -23.00 6.44 1.16
N THR A 31 -23.93 6.51 0.19
CA THR A 31 -24.76 7.70 0.00
C THR A 31 -25.72 7.91 1.17
N ASN A 32 -25.97 9.17 1.55
CA ASN A 32 -26.88 9.54 2.65
C ASN A 32 -26.54 8.89 4.00
N ILE A 33 -25.25 8.81 4.35
CA ILE A 33 -24.80 8.12 5.57
C ILE A 33 -25.41 8.70 6.86
N THR A 34 -25.82 9.97 6.85
CA THR A 34 -26.45 10.64 7.99
C THR A 34 -27.87 10.16 8.30
N THR A 35 -28.54 9.52 7.35
CA THR A 35 -29.90 8.98 7.53
C THR A 35 -29.94 7.47 7.70
N ARG A 36 -28.79 6.80 7.54
CA ARG A 36 -28.67 5.35 7.64
C ARG A 36 -28.52 4.90 9.08
N THR A 37 -29.00 3.69 9.36
CA THR A 37 -28.72 3.03 10.64
C THR A 37 -27.29 2.52 10.66
N LYS A 38 -26.70 2.44 11.86
CA LYS A 38 -25.36 1.88 12.05
C LYS A 38 -25.25 0.45 11.50
N ASN A 39 -26.27 -0.37 11.69
CA ASN A 39 -26.31 -1.75 11.20
C ASN A 39 -26.22 -1.85 9.67
N ASP A 40 -26.88 -0.94 8.93
CA ASP A 40 -26.80 -0.92 7.46
C ASP A 40 -25.38 -0.57 6.97
N VAL A 41 -24.73 0.39 7.63
CA VAL A 41 -23.34 0.75 7.34
C VAL A 41 -22.39 -0.40 7.66
N ASP A 42 -22.57 -1.05 8.81
CA ASP A 42 -21.73 -2.19 9.22
C ASP A 42 -21.88 -3.37 8.23
N ASN A 43 -23.10 -3.68 7.77
CA ASN A 43 -23.34 -4.70 6.75
C ASN A 43 -22.70 -4.36 5.40
N SER A 44 -22.73 -3.09 5.01
CA SER A 44 -22.07 -2.60 3.79
C SER A 44 -20.54 -2.78 3.88
N ILE A 45 -19.95 -2.44 5.04
CA ILE A 45 -18.52 -2.64 5.31
C ILE A 45 -18.15 -4.12 5.28
N LEU A 46 -18.96 -4.99 5.91
CA LEU A 46 -18.73 -6.44 5.89
C LEU A 46 -18.76 -7.01 4.46
N THR A 47 -19.72 -6.58 3.65
CA THR A 47 -19.82 -6.99 2.24
C THR A 47 -18.55 -6.64 1.46
N ILE A 48 -18.04 -5.43 1.66
CA ILE A 48 -16.81 -4.95 1.01
C ILE A 48 -15.59 -5.74 1.49
N ARG A 49 -15.48 -5.99 2.80
CA ARG A 49 -14.38 -6.80 3.37
C ARG A 49 -14.36 -8.21 2.81
N ASN A 50 -15.52 -8.87 2.71
CA ASN A 50 -15.63 -10.22 2.16
C ASN A 50 -15.21 -10.27 0.68
N LYS A 51 -15.64 -9.29 -0.12
CA LYS A 51 -15.21 -9.18 -1.53
C LYS A 51 -13.69 -8.97 -1.63
N LEU A 52 -13.14 -8.09 -0.82
CA LEU A 52 -11.70 -7.81 -0.80
C LEU A 52 -10.89 -9.04 -0.39
N ASP A 53 -11.33 -9.77 0.64
CA ASP A 53 -10.67 -11.01 1.08
C ASP A 53 -10.67 -12.08 -0.02
N SER A 54 -11.79 -12.23 -0.75
CA SER A 54 -11.88 -13.14 -1.89
C SER A 54 -10.88 -12.78 -3.00
N VAL A 55 -10.76 -11.49 -3.35
CA VAL A 55 -9.76 -11.01 -4.31
C VAL A 55 -8.34 -11.30 -3.81
N GLN A 56 -8.03 -10.93 -2.57
CA GLN A 56 -6.70 -11.09 -2.01
C GLN A 56 -6.30 -12.56 -1.89
N THR A 57 -7.22 -13.45 -1.54
CA THR A 57 -7.00 -14.90 -1.51
C THR A 57 -6.71 -15.43 -2.90
N THR A 58 -7.56 -15.13 -3.89
CA THR A 58 -7.37 -15.58 -5.27
C THR A 58 -6.03 -15.11 -5.85
N VAL A 59 -5.69 -13.83 -5.67
CA VAL A 59 -4.41 -13.29 -6.18
C VAL A 59 -3.22 -13.91 -5.45
N SER A 60 -3.33 -14.15 -4.14
CA SER A 60 -2.26 -14.81 -3.39
C SER A 60 -2.03 -16.24 -3.86
N ASP A 61 -3.10 -16.97 -4.18
CA ASP A 61 -3.01 -18.33 -4.71
C ASP A 61 -2.34 -18.34 -6.09
N ILE A 62 -2.74 -17.43 -6.99
CA ILE A 62 -2.11 -17.26 -8.31
C ILE A 62 -0.61 -16.97 -8.16
N VAL A 63 -0.23 -16.00 -7.32
CA VAL A 63 1.18 -15.65 -7.10
C VAL A 63 1.94 -16.83 -6.50
N THR A 64 1.35 -17.56 -5.56
CA THR A 64 1.95 -18.75 -4.96
C THR A 64 2.16 -19.87 -5.98
N LEU A 65 1.21 -20.09 -6.89
CA LEU A 65 1.34 -21.05 -7.98
C LEU A 65 2.46 -20.66 -8.93
N LEU A 66 2.57 -19.39 -9.31
CA LEU A 66 3.67 -18.89 -10.16
C LEU A 66 5.05 -19.07 -9.50
N LEU A 67 5.14 -18.82 -8.19
CA LEU A 67 6.36 -19.04 -7.42
C LEU A 67 6.76 -20.53 -7.31
N LYS A 68 5.78 -21.44 -7.42
CA LYS A 68 5.99 -22.90 -7.37
C LYS A 68 6.18 -23.53 -8.76
N ALA A 69 5.86 -22.83 -9.84
CA ALA A 69 5.92 -23.35 -11.21
C ALA A 69 7.34 -23.72 -11.67
N GLY A 70 8.36 -23.08 -11.10
CA GLY A 70 9.76 -23.42 -11.36
C GLY A 70 10.72 -22.30 -11.00
N ALA A 71 12.02 -22.58 -11.02
CA ALA A 71 13.06 -21.59 -10.76
C ALA A 71 12.98 -20.33 -11.65
N PRO A 72 12.82 -20.42 -12.98
CA PRO A 72 12.77 -19.22 -13.83
C PRO A 72 11.51 -18.38 -13.57
N ALA A 73 10.35 -19.02 -13.40
CA ALA A 73 9.10 -18.32 -13.10
C ALA A 73 9.17 -17.59 -11.76
N ARG A 74 9.69 -18.25 -10.73
CA ARG A 74 9.91 -17.65 -9.41
C ARG A 74 10.80 -16.42 -9.46
N GLU A 75 11.89 -16.46 -10.23
CA GLU A 75 12.79 -15.32 -10.37
C GLU A 75 12.07 -14.13 -11.02
N GLN A 76 11.30 -14.37 -12.08
CA GLN A 76 10.52 -13.32 -12.76
C GLN A 76 9.45 -12.71 -11.85
N VAL A 77 8.77 -13.52 -11.05
CA VAL A 77 7.78 -13.02 -10.08
C VAL A 77 8.46 -12.18 -9.01
N LEU A 78 9.60 -12.63 -8.45
CA LEU A 78 10.35 -11.84 -7.47
C LEU A 78 10.84 -10.51 -8.07
N ALA A 79 11.42 -10.54 -9.27
CA ALA A 79 11.86 -9.34 -9.97
C ALA A 79 10.70 -8.37 -10.21
N TRP A 80 9.52 -8.88 -10.59
CA TRP A 80 8.32 -8.06 -10.74
C TRP A 80 7.87 -7.44 -9.41
N LEU A 81 7.88 -8.21 -8.32
CA LEU A 81 7.52 -7.70 -6.98
C LEU A 81 8.51 -6.62 -6.52
N GLU A 82 9.81 -6.81 -6.74
CA GLU A 82 10.85 -5.82 -6.44
C GLU A 82 10.63 -4.54 -7.24
N GLN A 83 10.42 -4.67 -8.55
CA GLN A 83 10.15 -3.56 -9.44
C GLN A 83 8.87 -2.82 -9.02
N ALA A 84 7.79 -3.54 -8.69
CA ALA A 84 6.52 -2.97 -8.28
C ALA A 84 6.65 -2.07 -7.05
N VAL A 85 7.47 -2.46 -6.07
CA VAL A 85 7.77 -1.66 -4.89
C VAL A 85 8.68 -0.48 -5.25
N GLN A 86 9.74 -0.71 -6.03
CA GLN A 86 10.71 0.31 -6.41
C GLN A 86 10.09 1.48 -7.19
N VAL A 87 9.33 1.21 -8.26
CA VAL A 87 8.75 2.27 -9.12
C VAL A 87 7.64 3.08 -8.42
N ASN A 88 7.31 2.69 -7.19
CA ASN A 88 6.29 3.30 -6.35
C ASN A 88 6.88 3.94 -5.08
N ALA A 89 8.20 4.15 -5.01
CA ALA A 89 8.85 4.87 -3.91
C ALA A 89 8.20 6.25 -3.64
N GLU A 90 7.69 6.91 -4.67
CA GLU A 90 6.95 8.18 -4.59
C GLU A 90 5.79 8.14 -3.58
N ARG A 91 5.18 6.96 -3.37
CA ARG A 91 4.09 6.77 -2.39
C ARG A 91 4.51 7.06 -0.94
N ALA A 92 5.81 7.10 -0.66
CA ALA A 92 6.34 7.47 0.66
C ALA A 92 6.29 8.97 0.94
N LYS A 93 6.14 9.82 -0.09
CA LYS A 93 6.08 11.28 0.08
C LYS A 93 4.79 11.71 0.78
N GLU A 94 4.82 12.88 1.41
CA GLU A 94 3.65 13.46 2.07
C GLU A 94 2.49 13.74 1.09
N ASN A 95 2.83 14.15 -0.13
CA ASN A 95 1.89 14.41 -1.22
C ASN A 95 2.33 13.63 -2.47
N PRO A 96 2.03 12.33 -2.54
CA PRO A 96 2.42 11.50 -3.68
C PRO A 96 1.63 11.89 -4.93
N ASP A 97 2.29 11.96 -6.09
CA ASP A 97 1.59 12.18 -7.35
C ASP A 97 0.83 10.92 -7.79
N ALA A 98 -0.49 11.04 -7.87
CA ALA A 98 -1.42 9.97 -8.22
C ALA A 98 -1.30 9.52 -9.70
N ASN A 99 -0.66 10.32 -10.56
CA ASN A 99 -0.47 9.99 -11.98
C ASN A 99 0.68 9.02 -12.22
N ILE A 100 1.70 9.06 -11.36
CA ILE A 100 2.88 8.21 -11.48
C ILE A 100 2.85 7.02 -10.52
N THR A 101 2.12 7.13 -9.41
CA THR A 101 1.96 6.04 -8.44
C THR A 101 0.83 5.09 -8.81
N ALA A 102 1.00 3.82 -8.44
CA ALA A 102 -0.08 2.85 -8.45
C ALA A 102 -1.14 3.23 -7.42
N THR A 103 -2.35 2.72 -7.63
CA THR A 103 -3.49 2.99 -6.75
C THR A 103 -3.31 2.39 -5.36
N ASN A 104 -3.96 3.01 -4.39
CA ASN A 104 -4.05 2.49 -3.02
C ASN A 104 -4.61 1.05 -2.98
N GLY A 105 -5.59 0.74 -3.84
CA GLY A 105 -6.14 -0.61 -3.98
C GLY A 105 -5.09 -1.66 -4.36
N MET A 106 -4.27 -1.36 -5.38
CA MET A 106 -3.18 -2.23 -5.78
C MET A 106 -2.20 -2.48 -4.63
N PHE A 107 -1.81 -1.43 -3.91
CA PHE A 107 -0.82 -1.56 -2.84
C PHE A 107 -1.35 -2.32 -1.62
N VAL A 108 -2.62 -2.14 -1.24
CA VAL A 108 -3.23 -2.96 -0.16
C VAL A 108 -3.20 -4.44 -0.52
N ASN A 109 -3.60 -4.77 -1.74
CA ASN A 109 -3.60 -6.16 -2.20
C ASN A 109 -2.18 -6.72 -2.31
N LEU A 110 -1.23 -5.93 -2.82
CA LEU A 110 0.18 -6.32 -2.94
C LEU A 110 0.78 -6.60 -1.55
N THR A 111 0.58 -5.70 -0.59
CA THR A 111 1.08 -5.89 0.78
C THR A 111 0.44 -7.12 1.43
N MET A 112 -0.85 -7.38 1.19
CA MET A 112 -1.50 -8.59 1.73
C MET A 112 -0.90 -9.88 1.14
N VAL A 113 -0.67 -9.93 -0.18
CA VAL A 113 -0.02 -11.06 -0.84
C VAL A 113 1.38 -11.28 -0.25
N LEU A 114 2.17 -10.22 -0.12
CA LEU A 114 3.52 -10.26 0.44
C LEU A 114 3.53 -10.77 1.90
N LEU A 115 2.56 -10.32 2.72
CA LEU A 115 2.38 -10.81 4.09
C LEU A 115 2.01 -12.30 4.13
N LYS A 116 1.09 -12.75 3.26
CA LYS A 116 0.72 -14.17 3.15
C LYS A 116 1.92 -15.04 2.71
N LEU A 117 2.77 -14.55 1.82
CA LEU A 117 4.01 -15.22 1.43
C LEU A 117 5.01 -15.31 2.59
N CYS A 118 5.04 -14.30 3.47
CA CYS A 118 5.90 -14.29 4.66
C CYS A 118 5.41 -15.19 5.80
N GLY A 119 4.09 -15.39 5.92
CA GLY A 119 3.48 -16.15 7.01
C GLY A 119 4.17 -17.47 7.36
N PRO A 120 4.42 -18.38 6.40
CA PRO A 120 5.00 -19.71 6.68
C PRO A 120 6.43 -19.71 7.26
N PHE A 121 7.20 -18.64 7.06
CA PHE A 121 8.56 -18.54 7.59
C PHE A 121 8.69 -17.59 8.79
N MET A 122 7.65 -16.80 9.07
CA MET A 122 7.55 -15.93 10.24
C MET A 122 6.79 -16.55 11.42
N ASP A 123 6.21 -17.75 11.25
CA ASP A 123 5.60 -18.50 12.35
C ASP A 123 6.63 -18.70 13.50
N PRO A 124 6.31 -18.34 14.76
CA PRO A 124 7.19 -18.55 15.92
C PRO A 124 7.73 -19.98 16.06
N LYS A 125 7.01 -20.98 15.53
CA LYS A 125 7.44 -22.38 15.53
C LYS A 125 8.44 -22.72 14.42
N SER A 126 8.59 -21.85 13.42
CA SER A 126 9.41 -22.07 12.24
C SER A 126 10.84 -21.58 12.45
N LYS A 127 11.83 -22.43 12.17
CA LYS A 127 13.25 -22.02 12.15
C LYS A 127 13.63 -21.27 10.87
N LYS A 128 12.71 -21.13 9.91
CA LYS A 128 12.99 -20.53 8.58
C LYS A 128 13.29 -19.04 8.65
N ALA A 129 12.87 -18.33 9.71
CA ALA A 129 13.24 -16.93 9.92
C ALA A 129 14.77 -16.74 9.99
N GLN A 130 15.52 -17.75 10.42
CA GLN A 130 17.00 -17.72 10.46
C GLN A 130 17.64 -17.69 9.06
N LEU A 131 16.87 -17.98 8.00
CA LEU A 131 17.34 -17.92 6.61
C LEU A 131 17.33 -16.49 6.04
N ILE A 132 16.80 -15.51 6.79
CA ILE A 132 16.80 -14.11 6.40
C ILE A 132 18.22 -13.56 6.58
N LYS A 133 18.89 -13.24 5.48
CA LYS A 133 20.24 -12.67 5.48
C LYS A 133 20.19 -11.16 5.56
N THR A 134 20.69 -10.58 6.65
CA THR A 134 20.79 -9.11 6.85
C THR A 134 21.77 -8.44 5.89
N GLU A 135 22.73 -9.20 5.35
CA GLU A 135 23.66 -8.81 4.28
C GLU A 135 22.95 -8.17 3.07
N PHE A 136 21.66 -8.47 2.87
CA PHE A 136 20.85 -7.83 1.84
C PHE A 136 20.82 -6.29 1.96
N LEU A 137 20.81 -5.75 3.18
CA LEU A 137 20.83 -4.29 3.39
C LEU A 137 22.22 -3.68 3.17
N ALA A 138 23.28 -4.48 3.36
CA ALA A 138 24.66 -4.09 3.09
C ALA A 138 25.02 -4.19 1.60
N SER A 139 24.14 -4.81 0.80
CA SER A 139 24.26 -4.82 -0.66
C SER A 139 23.59 -3.61 -1.31
N GLN A 140 24.15 -3.17 -2.43
CA GLN A 140 23.47 -2.25 -3.33
C GLN A 140 22.21 -2.93 -3.88
N ASN A 141 21.06 -2.42 -3.46
CA ASN A 141 19.78 -2.92 -3.91
C ASN A 141 18.88 -1.75 -4.31
N LEU A 142 17.95 -2.03 -5.21
CA LEU A 142 17.04 -1.03 -5.74
C LEU A 142 15.86 -0.72 -4.80
N LEU A 143 15.65 -1.54 -3.77
CA LEU A 143 14.55 -1.39 -2.81
C LEU A 143 14.83 -0.33 -1.75
N PHE A 144 16.08 -0.21 -1.33
CA PHE A 144 16.56 0.71 -0.30
C PHE A 144 17.63 1.60 -0.93
N SER A 145 17.20 2.74 -1.47
CA SER A 145 18.12 3.75 -1.99
C SER A 145 18.99 4.33 -0.88
N ILE A 146 20.13 4.92 -1.25
CA ILE A 146 21.02 5.59 -0.30
C ILE A 146 20.35 6.77 0.41
N ASP A 147 19.42 7.44 -0.28
CA ASP A 147 18.65 8.58 0.23
C ASP A 147 17.64 8.19 1.34
N GLU A 148 17.42 6.90 1.57
CA GLU A 148 16.52 6.44 2.62
C GLU A 148 17.13 6.69 4.01
N THR A 149 16.32 7.23 4.92
CA THR A 149 16.75 7.51 6.29
C THR A 149 17.07 6.22 7.05
N ARG A 150 18.30 6.10 7.56
CA ARG A 150 18.76 4.94 8.34
C ARG A 150 18.49 5.16 9.83
N LEU A 151 18.15 4.07 10.54
CA LEU A 151 17.83 4.11 11.98
C LEU A 151 19.03 4.55 12.83
N VAL A 152 20.23 4.10 12.45
CA VAL A 152 21.49 4.59 12.98
C VAL A 152 22.16 5.33 11.84
N GLY A 153 22.18 6.66 11.91
CA GLY A 153 22.96 7.46 10.98
C GLY A 153 24.43 7.11 11.17
N ALA A 154 25.14 6.73 10.10
CA ALA A 154 26.56 7.02 10.07
C ALA A 154 26.68 8.52 10.35
N GLY A 155 27.43 8.90 11.39
CA GLY A 155 27.54 10.28 11.87
C GLY A 155 28.25 11.22 10.90
N THR A 156 27.99 11.13 9.61
CA THR A 156 28.52 12.00 8.58
C THR A 156 27.49 13.08 8.29
N GLN A 157 27.73 14.22 8.92
CA GLN A 157 27.41 15.53 8.38
C GLN A 157 27.81 15.53 6.89
N ASP A 158 26.95 16.09 6.02
CA ASP A 158 27.07 16.16 4.56
C ASP A 158 26.37 15.03 3.78
N ALA A 159 25.05 15.18 3.63
CA ALA A 159 24.19 14.38 2.74
C ALA A 159 24.53 14.53 1.24
N ALA A 160 25.52 15.36 0.86
CA ALA A 160 25.86 15.68 -0.52
C ALA A 160 27.01 14.82 -1.11
N SER A 161 27.71 14.03 -0.28
CA SER A 161 28.90 13.26 -0.69
C SER A 161 28.91 11.82 -0.16
N THR A 162 27.75 11.24 0.16
CA THR A 162 27.68 9.83 0.56
C THR A 162 27.87 8.94 -0.67
N GLN A 163 29.11 8.54 -0.94
CA GLN A 163 29.41 7.47 -1.88
C GLN A 163 28.79 6.16 -1.34
N ASP A 164 28.14 5.38 -2.20
CA ASP A 164 27.50 4.14 -1.77
C ASP A 164 28.54 3.06 -1.49
N ASP A 165 29.04 3.01 -0.25
CA ASP A 165 30.04 2.04 0.23
C ASP A 165 29.49 0.59 0.32
N ARG A 166 28.22 0.37 -0.04
CA ARG A 166 27.61 -0.96 -0.07
C ARG A 166 28.24 -1.81 -1.17
N GLN A 167 28.38 -3.11 -0.88
CA GLN A 167 28.91 -4.05 -1.87
C GLN A 167 27.94 -4.20 -3.05
N VAL A 168 28.47 -4.24 -4.27
CA VAL A 168 27.71 -4.57 -5.48
C VAL A 168 27.42 -6.07 -5.46
N LEU A 169 26.40 -6.48 -4.71
CA LEU A 169 25.89 -7.85 -4.73
C LEU A 169 24.57 -7.85 -5.48
N ASN A 170 24.43 -8.71 -6.48
CA ASN A 170 23.18 -8.88 -7.19
C ASN A 170 22.11 -9.42 -6.23
N SER A 171 20.94 -8.76 -6.19
CA SER A 171 19.81 -9.20 -5.35
C SER A 171 19.37 -10.64 -5.67
N SER A 172 19.63 -11.12 -6.90
CA SER A 172 19.38 -12.50 -7.34
C SER A 172 20.24 -13.56 -6.63
N ASN A 173 21.34 -13.16 -5.97
CA ASN A 173 22.18 -14.08 -5.18
C ASN A 173 21.54 -14.45 -3.83
N PHE A 174 20.52 -13.70 -3.39
CA PHE A 174 19.83 -13.97 -2.14
C PHE A 174 18.71 -14.99 -2.30
N ASN A 175 18.48 -15.76 -1.25
CA ASN A 175 17.39 -16.74 -1.25
C ASN A 175 16.01 -16.04 -1.31
N PHE A 176 15.00 -16.80 -1.73
CA PHE A 176 13.61 -16.33 -1.83
C PHE A 176 13.11 -15.70 -0.52
N ILE A 177 13.41 -16.31 0.63
CA ILE A 177 12.91 -15.88 1.95
C ILE A 177 13.42 -14.46 2.27
N THR A 178 14.71 -14.23 2.07
CA THR A 178 15.36 -12.93 2.32
C THR A 178 14.75 -11.86 1.41
N ARG A 179 14.65 -12.11 0.11
CA ARG A 179 14.07 -11.16 -0.85
C ARG A 179 12.61 -10.87 -0.52
N CYS A 180 11.80 -11.90 -0.33
CA CYS A 180 10.39 -11.77 0.01
C CYS A 180 10.19 -10.96 1.30
N TYR A 181 10.99 -11.22 2.33
CA TYR A 181 10.96 -10.47 3.58
C TYR A 181 11.25 -8.97 3.37
N PHE A 182 12.35 -8.64 2.68
CA PHE A 182 12.74 -7.25 2.47
C PHE A 182 11.82 -6.48 1.51
N ILE A 183 11.27 -7.14 0.48
CA ILE A 183 10.22 -6.57 -0.36
C ILE A 183 8.98 -6.24 0.48
N THR A 184 8.57 -7.16 1.37
CA THR A 184 7.42 -6.97 2.27
C THR A 184 7.67 -5.81 3.23
N ALA A 185 8.86 -5.75 3.84
CA ALA A 185 9.25 -4.67 4.73
C ALA A 185 9.21 -3.31 4.03
N ARG A 186 9.66 -3.23 2.77
CA ARG A 186 9.62 -1.99 1.98
C ARG A 186 8.21 -1.62 1.51
N ALA A 187 7.37 -2.62 1.22
CA ALA A 187 5.99 -2.40 0.78
C ALA A 187 5.07 -1.87 1.90
N MET A 188 5.35 -2.20 3.16
CA MET A 188 4.55 -1.81 4.32
C MET A 188 4.35 -0.28 4.46
N PRO A 189 5.42 0.56 4.46
CA PRO A 189 5.26 2.01 4.50
C PRO A 189 4.55 2.58 3.25
N LEU A 190 4.75 1.98 2.07
CA LEU A 190 4.15 2.44 0.81
C LEU A 190 2.67 2.06 0.66
N GLY A 191 2.22 1.03 1.35
CA GLY A 191 0.85 0.53 1.30
C GLY A 191 0.04 0.97 2.53
N PRO A 192 -0.20 0.07 3.49
CA PRO A 192 -1.14 0.29 4.59
C PRO A 192 -0.76 1.47 5.49
N VAL A 193 0.51 1.65 5.83
CA VAL A 193 0.93 2.74 6.73
C VAL A 193 0.73 4.10 6.08
N GLY A 194 1.18 4.28 4.84
CA GLY A 194 0.94 5.50 4.07
C GLY A 194 -0.56 5.81 3.91
N MET A 195 -1.39 4.78 3.69
CA MET A 195 -2.84 4.93 3.61
C MET A 195 -3.50 5.29 4.94
N MET A 196 -3.04 4.74 6.06
CA MET A 196 -3.49 5.17 7.39
C MET A 196 -3.16 6.64 7.62
N GLY A 197 -1.96 7.09 7.21
CA GLY A 197 -1.59 8.51 7.24
C GLY A 197 -2.54 9.39 6.44
N GLN A 198 -2.85 9.00 5.20
CA GLN A 198 -3.83 9.70 4.36
C GLN A 198 -5.22 9.74 5.01
N TYR A 199 -5.68 8.63 5.59
CA TYR A 199 -6.96 8.54 6.28
C TYR A 199 -7.04 9.49 7.48
N VAL A 200 -6.00 9.52 8.33
CA VAL A 200 -5.94 10.46 9.47
C VAL A 200 -5.96 11.91 8.98
N ARG A 201 -5.28 12.21 7.87
CA ARG A 201 -5.27 13.55 7.27
C ARG A 201 -6.65 13.95 6.75
N LEU A 202 -7.37 13.04 6.11
CA LEU A 202 -8.76 13.23 5.68
C LEU A 202 -9.70 13.49 6.86
N LEU A 203 -9.55 12.75 7.98
CA LEU A 203 -10.33 13.00 9.19
C LEU A 203 -10.09 14.40 9.78
N ARG A 204 -8.84 14.86 9.80
CA ARG A 204 -8.49 16.22 10.24
C ARG A 204 -9.11 17.29 9.32
N GLN A 205 -9.06 17.08 8.01
CA GLN A 205 -9.69 17.97 7.03
C GLN A 205 -11.20 18.02 7.23
N LEU A 206 -11.85 16.87 7.42
CA LEU A 206 -13.29 16.80 7.68
C LEU A 206 -13.68 17.58 8.95
N SER A 207 -12.95 17.38 10.04
CA SER A 207 -13.16 18.13 11.29
C SER A 207 -12.97 19.64 11.08
N TYR A 208 -11.93 20.05 10.34
CA TYR A 208 -11.70 21.45 10.01
C TYR A 208 -12.86 22.05 9.21
N PHE A 209 -13.38 21.34 8.19
CA PHE A 209 -14.53 21.79 7.41
C PHE A 209 -15.78 21.89 8.28
N GLN A 210 -16.03 20.91 9.15
CA GLN A 210 -17.17 20.92 10.05
C GLN A 210 -17.13 22.14 10.99
N ASN A 211 -16.00 22.37 11.66
CA ASN A 211 -15.82 23.53 12.54
C ASN A 211 -16.01 24.87 11.80
N ARG A 212 -15.59 24.94 10.54
CA ARG A 212 -15.73 26.14 9.71
C ARG A 212 -17.18 26.36 9.22
N MET A 213 -17.98 25.30 9.06
CA MET A 213 -19.41 25.41 8.77
C MET A 213 -20.22 25.84 10.01
N ASP A 214 -19.80 25.40 11.20
CA ASP A 214 -20.46 25.70 12.48
C ASP A 214 -20.07 27.08 13.03
N ALA A 215 -19.00 27.70 12.51
CA ALA A 215 -18.57 29.03 12.90
C ALA A 215 -19.70 30.09 12.70
N PRO A 216 -19.84 31.05 13.63
CA PRO A 216 -20.89 32.08 13.56
C PRO A 216 -20.78 33.00 12.34
N ASN A 217 -19.57 33.12 11.76
CA ASN A 217 -19.29 33.90 10.54
C ASN A 217 -19.25 33.03 9.28
N ALA A 218 -19.77 31.80 9.32
CA ALA A 218 -19.80 30.91 8.17
C ALA A 218 -20.65 31.52 7.04
N ASP A 219 -20.11 31.54 5.82
CA ASP A 219 -20.81 32.02 4.62
C ASP A 219 -22.16 31.29 4.50
N PRO A 220 -23.31 32.00 4.45
CA PRO A 220 -24.64 31.38 4.37
C PRO A 220 -24.80 30.39 3.22
N ARG A 221 -23.99 30.55 2.15
CA ARG A 221 -23.95 29.62 1.01
C ARG A 221 -23.40 28.23 1.37
N LEU A 222 -22.55 28.12 2.40
CA LEU A 222 -22.03 26.85 2.91
C LEU A 222 -23.08 26.09 3.74
N ARG A 223 -24.08 26.80 4.29
CA ARG A 223 -25.22 26.21 5.02
C ARG A 223 -26.38 25.77 4.10
N ALA A 224 -26.46 26.34 2.90
CA ALA A 224 -27.58 26.18 1.97
C ALA A 224 -27.91 24.73 1.51
N PRO A 225 -26.95 23.79 1.39
CA PRO A 225 -27.28 22.42 0.97
C PRO A 225 -28.02 21.62 2.05
N LEU A 226 -27.83 21.97 3.34
CA LEU A 226 -28.35 21.20 4.47
C LEU A 226 -29.62 21.81 5.08
N THR A 227 -29.77 23.14 5.08
CA THR A 227 -30.96 23.80 5.66
C THR A 227 -32.24 23.57 4.87
N ARG A 228 -32.16 23.30 3.56
CA ARG A 228 -33.33 22.98 2.72
C ARG A 228 -33.98 21.64 3.08
N TRP A 229 -33.26 20.77 3.79
CA TRP A 229 -33.75 19.46 4.25
C TRP A 229 -34.44 19.50 5.63
N TRP A 230 -34.15 20.51 6.45
CA TRP A 230 -34.76 20.65 7.78
C TRP A 230 -36.06 21.44 7.77
N SER A 231 -36.34 22.21 6.72
CA SER A 231 -37.58 23.01 6.57
C SER A 231 -38.77 22.23 5.96
N ARG A 232 -38.63 20.92 5.68
CA ARG A 232 -39.72 20.03 5.21
C ARG A 232 -40.03 18.93 6.24
N ARG A 233 -40.04 19.30 7.52
CA ARG A 233 -40.62 18.50 8.59
C ARG A 233 -41.57 19.36 9.40
#